data_AF-A0A133Z6P3-F1
#
_entry.id   AF-A0A133Z6P3-F1
#
_cell.length_a   1.000
_cell.length_b   1.000
_cell.length_c   1.000
_cell.angle_alpha   90.00
_cell.angle_beta   90.00
_cell.angle_gamma   90.00
#
_symmetry.space_group_name_H-M   'P 1'
#
loop_
_entity.id
_entity.type
_entity.pdbx_description
1 polymer ?
#
loop_
_entity_poly.entity_id
_entity_poly.type
_entity_poly.pdbx_seq_one_letter_code
_entity_poly.pdbx_strand_id
1 'polypeptide(L)'
;MTCWGGTNIEAWTSAERLGQIPAFRKDLNRITNLKINADELAESHRKAVEEWTLNIGKKEGSINTANRALWVQRDFDDASWKSMNLPVFMEDAGLKGFDGHVWFRHDIAEHPVRLDNNPYVPTCLFNAMLKPLVPFAVKGAIWYQDEGNVDRAKQYRDLMPNPINNWCVEWKSDFPFFIVQLANYMKRKDMPG
;
A
#
# COMPACT_ATOMS: atom_id res chain seq x y z
N MET A 1 -3.13 5.90 4.58
CA MET A 1 -3.59 4.50 4.68
C MET A 1 -4.89 4.49 5.46
N THR A 2 -6.05 4.51 4.80
CA THR A 2 -7.34 4.33 5.49
C THR A 2 -7.61 2.84 5.58
N CYS A 3 -7.02 2.18 6.57
CA CYS A 3 -7.51 0.86 6.97
C CYS A 3 -8.81 1.08 7.77
N TRP A 4 -9.89 0.42 7.37
CA TRP A 4 -11.23 0.60 7.93
C TRP A 4 -11.44 -0.03 9.32
N GLY A 5 -10.37 -0.49 9.96
CA GLY A 5 -10.40 -1.09 11.29
C GLY A 5 -10.66 -0.01 12.34
N GLY A 6 -11.89 0.06 12.85
CA GLY A 6 -12.31 1.05 13.85
C GLY A 6 -13.50 1.92 13.42
N THR A 7 -14.04 1.72 12.21
CA THR A 7 -15.31 2.35 11.83
C THR A 7 -16.48 1.74 12.61
N ASN A 8 -17.31 2.60 13.21
CA ASN A 8 -18.46 2.13 13.99
C ASN A 8 -19.42 1.29 13.13
N ILE A 9 -20.12 0.35 13.75
CA ILE A 9 -20.99 -0.62 13.05
C ILE A 9 -22.14 0.05 12.27
N GLU A 10 -22.61 1.22 12.69
CA GLU A 10 -23.61 1.99 11.95
C GLU A 10 -23.13 2.44 10.57
N ALA A 11 -21.83 2.67 10.36
CA ALA A 11 -21.31 3.05 9.04
C ALA A 11 -21.49 1.95 7.99
N TRP A 12 -21.65 0.69 8.43
CA TRP A 12 -21.85 -0.50 7.58
C TRP A 12 -23.30 -0.96 7.53
N THR A 13 -24.20 -0.30 8.26
CA THR A 13 -25.60 -0.70 8.36
C THR A 13 -26.46 0.16 7.43
N SER A 14 -27.40 -0.46 6.71
CA SER A 14 -28.24 0.28 5.77
C SER A 14 -29.08 1.37 6.47
N ALA A 15 -29.34 2.47 5.76
CA ALA A 15 -30.20 3.55 6.25
C ALA A 15 -31.59 3.07 6.68
N GLU A 16 -32.14 2.08 5.97
CA GLU A 16 -33.43 1.45 6.31
C GLU A 16 -33.40 0.80 7.70
N ARG A 17 -32.33 0.05 8.02
CA ARG A 17 -32.18 -0.61 9.31
C ARG A 17 -31.87 0.36 10.44
N LEU A 18 -31.02 1.36 10.19
CA LEU A 18 -30.73 2.41 11.17
C LEU A 18 -31.94 3.30 11.45
N GLY A 19 -32.83 3.53 10.47
CA GLY A 19 -34.03 4.35 10.64
C GLY A 19 -35.04 3.78 11.64
N GLN A 20 -34.96 2.47 11.92
CA GLN A 20 -35.75 1.80 12.94
C GLN A 20 -35.29 2.16 14.36
N ILE A 21 -34.05 2.64 14.53
CA ILE A 21 -33.46 3.05 15.80
C ILE A 21 -33.62 4.58 15.96
N PRO A 22 -34.37 5.06 16.98
CA PRO A 22 -34.67 6.49 17.12
C PRO A 22 -33.43 7.41 17.18
N ALA A 23 -32.33 6.93 17.75
CA ALA A 23 -31.09 7.69 17.90
C ALA A 23 -30.49 8.16 16.55
N PHE A 24 -30.69 7.42 15.46
CA PHE A 24 -30.08 7.72 14.16
C PHE A 24 -30.98 8.54 13.22
N ARG A 25 -32.23 8.80 13.58
CA ARG A 25 -33.19 9.51 12.70
C ARG A 25 -32.72 10.91 12.33
N LYS A 26 -32.09 11.64 13.26
CA LYS A 26 -31.57 13.00 13.01
C LYS A 26 -30.44 12.99 11.98
N ASP A 27 -29.52 12.05 12.09
CA ASP A 27 -28.39 11.92 11.16
C ASP A 27 -28.83 11.41 9.80
N LEU A 28 -29.75 10.46 9.74
CA LEU A 28 -30.33 9.98 8.48
C LEU A 28 -31.06 11.11 7.74
N ASN A 29 -31.87 11.90 8.45
CA ASN A 29 -32.54 13.07 7.86
C ASN A 29 -31.55 14.11 7.33
N ARG A 30 -30.40 14.26 7.98
CA ARG A 30 -29.33 15.14 7.48
C ARG A 30 -28.75 14.60 6.17
N ILE A 31 -28.42 13.30 6.13
CA ILE A 31 -27.84 12.64 4.96
C ILE A 31 -28.80 12.65 3.76
N THR A 32 -30.08 12.33 3.97
CA THR A 32 -31.07 12.30 2.88
C THR A 32 -31.34 13.67 2.26
N ASN A 33 -31.10 14.75 3.02
CA ASN A 33 -31.26 16.12 2.55
C ASN A 33 -29.96 16.71 1.96
N LEU A 34 -28.85 15.98 1.99
CA LEU A 34 -27.64 16.39 1.28
C LEU A 34 -27.85 16.22 -0.21
N LYS A 35 -27.90 17.35 -0.93
CA LYS A 35 -27.75 17.34 -2.39
C LYS A 35 -26.27 17.14 -2.70
N ILE A 36 -25.87 15.89 -2.90
CA ILE A 36 -24.49 15.54 -3.26
C ILE A 36 -24.41 15.47 -4.78
N ASN A 37 -23.64 16.38 -5.37
CA ASN A 37 -23.15 16.20 -6.73
C ASN A 37 -21.83 15.41 -6.65
N ALA A 38 -21.83 14.18 -7.15
CA ALA A 38 -20.68 13.27 -7.04
C ALA A 38 -19.44 13.84 -7.74
N ASP A 39 -19.62 14.53 -8.87
CA ASP A 39 -18.52 15.11 -9.65
C ASP A 39 -17.90 16.30 -8.91
N GLU A 40 -18.72 17.18 -8.34
CA GLU A 40 -18.25 18.31 -7.53
C GLU A 40 -17.56 17.84 -6.25
N LEU A 41 -18.06 16.78 -5.61
CA LEU A 41 -17.44 16.19 -4.43
C LEU A 41 -16.09 15.56 -4.77
N ALA A 42 -16.01 14.80 -5.86
CA ALA A 42 -14.76 14.20 -6.31
C ALA A 42 -13.71 15.28 -6.67
N GLU A 43 -14.14 16.36 -7.32
CA GLU A 43 -13.26 17.47 -7.72
C GLU A 43 -12.78 18.29 -6.52
N SER A 44 -13.69 18.64 -5.59
CA SER A 44 -13.32 19.32 -4.35
C SER A 44 -12.40 18.48 -3.48
N HIS A 45 -12.64 17.16 -3.39
CA HIS A 45 -11.76 16.24 -2.68
C HIS A 45 -10.38 16.17 -3.34
N ARG A 46 -10.29 16.06 -4.67
CA ARG A 46 -9.01 16.12 -5.40
C ARG A 46 -8.24 17.39 -5.07
N LYS A 47 -8.88 18.55 -5.18
CA LYS A 47 -8.27 19.85 -4.88
C LYS A 47 -7.78 19.93 -3.43
N ALA A 48 -8.60 19.48 -2.48
CA ALA A 48 -8.22 19.46 -1.08
C ALA A 48 -7.01 18.55 -0.81
N VAL A 49 -6.93 17.39 -1.45
CA VAL A 49 -5.79 16.47 -1.34
C VAL A 49 -4.54 17.07 -1.99
N GLU A 50 -4.65 17.68 -3.17
CA GLU A 50 -3.54 18.35 -3.85
C GLU A 50 -3.01 19.52 -3.02
N GLU A 51 -3.89 20.38 -2.53
CA GLU A 51 -3.54 21.52 -1.69
C GLU A 51 -2.90 21.07 -0.37
N TRP A 52 -3.47 20.06 0.29
CA TRP A 52 -2.87 19.45 1.48
C TRP A 52 -1.48 18.89 1.20
N THR A 53 -1.32 18.16 0.09
CA THR A 53 -0.03 17.56 -0.32
C THR A 53 1.01 18.65 -0.56
N LEU A 54 0.66 19.73 -1.26
CA LEU A 54 1.55 20.86 -1.50
C LEU A 54 1.92 21.59 -0.21
N ASN A 55 0.95 21.80 0.68
CA ASN A 55 1.17 22.51 1.93
C ASN A 55 2.05 21.73 2.89
N ILE A 56 1.76 20.43 3.09
CA ILE A 56 2.60 19.55 3.89
C ILE A 56 3.97 19.41 3.25
N GLY A 57 4.03 19.17 1.94
CA GLY A 57 5.29 18.92 1.26
C GLY A 57 6.24 20.11 1.29
N LYS A 58 5.73 21.34 1.16
CA LYS A 58 6.55 22.56 1.32
C LYS A 58 7.01 22.75 2.76
N LYS A 59 6.16 22.43 3.75
CA LYS A 59 6.48 22.57 5.17
C LYS A 59 7.54 21.57 5.64
N GLU A 60 7.48 20.33 5.16
CA GLU A 60 8.47 19.29 5.49
C GLU A 60 9.73 19.36 4.61
N GLY A 61 9.75 20.21 3.58
CA GLY A 61 10.86 20.32 2.63
C GLY A 61 10.91 19.22 1.57
N SER A 62 9.84 18.42 1.44
CA SER A 62 9.73 17.37 0.42
C SER A 62 9.33 17.91 -0.95
N ILE A 63 8.76 19.11 -1.01
CA ILE A 63 8.34 19.80 -2.24
C ILE A 63 9.00 21.18 -2.30
N ASN A 64 9.65 21.50 -3.42
CA ASN A 64 10.26 22.81 -3.63
C ASN A 64 9.22 23.91 -3.89
N THR A 65 9.69 25.17 -3.96
CA THR A 65 8.85 26.33 -4.26
C THR A 65 8.15 26.26 -5.62
N ALA A 66 8.65 25.43 -6.55
CA ALA A 66 8.06 25.15 -7.86
C ALA A 66 7.12 23.94 -7.87
N ASN A 67 6.64 23.48 -6.70
CA ASN A 67 5.73 22.35 -6.53
C ASN A 67 6.28 20.99 -7.04
N ARG A 68 7.61 20.80 -7.06
CA ARG A 68 8.23 19.52 -7.44
C ARG A 68 8.71 18.75 -6.21
N ALA A 69 8.44 17.44 -6.18
CA ALA A 69 8.98 16.55 -5.15
C ALA A 69 10.51 16.45 -5.27
N LEU A 70 11.21 16.65 -4.15
CA LEU A 70 12.67 16.73 -4.06
C LEU A 70 13.31 15.38 -3.72
N TRP A 71 12.80 14.66 -2.71
CA TRP A 71 13.41 13.41 -2.21
C TRP A 71 13.40 12.27 -3.23
N VAL A 72 12.49 12.30 -4.20
CA VAL A 72 12.39 11.28 -5.27
C VAL A 72 13.49 11.43 -6.33
N GLN A 73 14.18 12.58 -6.35
CA GLN A 73 15.25 12.82 -7.32
C GLN A 73 16.46 11.94 -7.01
N ARG A 74 16.99 11.28 -8.04
CA ARG A 74 18.15 10.38 -7.91
C ARG A 74 19.39 11.12 -7.39
N ASP A 75 19.53 12.38 -7.73
CA ASP A 75 20.62 13.29 -7.38
C ASP A 75 20.35 14.17 -6.16
N PHE A 76 19.30 13.88 -5.38
CA PHE A 76 19.04 14.59 -4.13
C PHE A 76 20.18 14.35 -3.12
N ASP A 77 20.76 15.43 -2.61
CA ASP A 77 21.79 15.42 -1.56
C ASP A 77 21.16 15.16 -0.19
N ASP A 78 21.34 13.93 0.30
CA ASP A 78 20.88 13.46 1.60
C ASP A 78 22.00 13.43 2.65
N ALA A 79 23.15 14.08 2.43
CA ALA A 79 24.28 14.06 3.36
C ALA A 79 23.94 14.63 4.76
N SER A 80 22.88 15.45 4.85
CA SER A 80 22.37 15.99 6.12
C SER A 80 21.46 15.02 6.89
N TRP A 81 21.03 13.90 6.28
CA TRP A 81 20.13 12.94 6.89
C TRP A 81 20.86 12.08 7.91
N LYS A 82 20.16 11.73 9.00
CA LYS A 82 20.69 10.83 10.02
C LYS A 82 20.54 9.38 9.58
N SER A 83 21.57 8.57 9.79
CA SER A 83 21.48 7.13 9.58
C SER A 83 20.69 6.44 10.70
N MET A 84 19.95 5.39 10.34
CA MET A 84 19.19 4.55 11.27
C MET A 84 19.46 3.08 10.99
N ASN A 85 19.83 2.32 12.03
CA ASN A 85 20.03 0.88 11.94
C ASN A 85 18.70 0.16 12.18
N LEU A 86 18.10 -0.35 11.11
CA LEU A 86 16.84 -1.10 11.15
C LEU A 86 17.11 -2.62 11.27
N PRO A 87 16.17 -3.41 11.82
CA PRO A 87 14.86 -3.01 12.36
C PRO A 87 14.94 -2.56 13.84
N VAL A 88 14.28 -1.46 14.16
CA VAL A 88 14.14 -0.92 15.53
C VAL A 88 12.83 -0.13 15.64
N PHE A 89 12.30 0.06 16.85
CA PHE A 89 11.22 1.03 17.04
C PHE A 89 11.72 2.44 16.75
N MET A 90 10.94 3.23 16.01
CA MET A 90 11.31 4.59 15.65
C MET A 90 11.60 5.46 16.88
N GLU A 91 10.82 5.27 17.95
CA GLU A 91 11.01 5.97 19.23
C GLU A 91 12.38 5.71 19.85
N ASP A 92 12.90 4.49 19.71
CA ASP A 92 14.22 4.08 20.20
C ASP A 92 15.35 4.51 19.24
N ALA A 93 15.01 4.95 18.03
CA ALA A 93 15.93 5.38 16.99
C ALA A 93 16.06 6.91 16.89
N GLY A 94 15.79 7.62 18.00
CA GLY A 94 15.93 9.07 18.08
C GLY A 94 14.68 9.86 17.69
N LEU A 95 13.54 9.19 17.51
CA LEU A 95 12.23 9.80 17.23
C LEU A 95 11.24 9.60 18.40
N LYS A 96 11.73 9.66 19.64
CA LYS A 96 10.89 9.47 20.84
C LYS A 96 9.78 10.52 20.91
N GLY A 97 8.53 10.06 20.97
CA GLY A 97 7.35 10.93 21.02
C GLY A 97 7.08 11.70 19.72
N PHE A 98 7.66 11.26 18.60
CA PHE A 98 7.38 11.83 17.28
C PHE A 98 6.23 11.08 16.60
N ASP A 99 5.16 11.81 16.32
CA ASP A 99 4.04 11.35 15.50
C ASP A 99 4.06 12.07 14.15
N GLY A 100 4.36 11.35 13.08
CA GLY A 100 4.43 11.96 11.76
C GLY A 100 4.99 11.06 10.67
N HIS A 101 5.47 11.69 9.60
CA HIS A 101 6.08 11.04 8.46
C HIS A 101 7.60 11.02 8.60
N VAL A 102 8.23 9.92 8.18
CA VAL A 102 9.69 9.78 8.13
C VAL A 102 10.05 9.28 6.74
N TRP A 103 10.96 9.98 6.08
CA TRP A 103 11.50 9.57 4.80
C TRP A 103 12.80 8.80 5.03
N PHE A 104 12.94 7.67 4.32
CA PHE A 104 14.17 6.88 4.31
C PHE A 104 14.73 6.88 2.90
N ARG A 105 16.06 6.93 2.82
CA ARG A 105 16.83 6.77 1.60
C ARG A 105 17.89 5.72 1.84
N HIS A 106 18.00 4.79 0.90
CA HIS A 106 18.91 3.66 1.01
C HIS A 106 19.51 3.37 -0.36
N ASP A 107 20.83 3.30 -0.40
CA ASP A 107 21.55 2.87 -1.60
C ASP A 107 21.39 1.37 -1.75
N ILE A 108 20.60 0.99 -2.75
CA ILE A 108 20.46 -0.40 -3.14
C ILE A 108 21.67 -0.72 -4.02
N ALA A 109 22.47 -1.72 -3.61
CA ALA A 109 23.57 -2.23 -4.43
C ALA A 109 23.07 -2.55 -5.85
N GLU A 110 23.91 -2.33 -6.87
CA GLU A 110 23.54 -2.62 -8.25
C GLU A 110 22.98 -4.04 -8.36
N HIS A 111 21.72 -4.12 -8.76
CA HIS A 111 21.11 -5.39 -9.09
C HIS A 111 21.82 -5.99 -10.31
N PRO A 112 21.91 -7.33 -10.41
CA PRO A 112 22.38 -7.96 -11.63
C PRO A 112 21.59 -7.40 -12.82
N VAL A 113 22.29 -6.60 -13.63
CA VAL A 113 21.68 -5.93 -14.78
C VAL A 113 21.25 -7.00 -15.76
N ARG A 114 20.01 -6.87 -16.16
CA ARG A 114 19.37 -7.82 -17.02
C ARG A 114 19.55 -7.42 -18.48
N LEU A 115 19.99 -8.35 -19.32
CA LEU A 115 20.27 -8.08 -20.74
C LEU A 115 19.01 -7.98 -21.62
N ASP A 116 17.85 -8.52 -21.19
CA ASP A 116 16.64 -8.65 -22.01
C ASP A 116 15.36 -7.96 -21.46
N ASN A 117 15.44 -7.23 -20.34
CA ASN A 117 14.34 -6.43 -19.76
C ASN A 117 12.97 -7.16 -19.53
N ASN A 118 12.92 -8.49 -19.45
CA ASN A 118 11.66 -9.26 -19.49
C ASN A 118 11.14 -9.75 -18.10
N PRO A 119 10.31 -9.03 -17.33
CA PRO A 119 10.06 -9.30 -15.89
C PRO A 119 9.61 -10.72 -15.48
N TYR A 120 9.19 -11.57 -16.43
CA TYR A 120 8.77 -12.97 -16.22
C TYR A 120 9.90 -13.97 -15.91
N VAL A 121 11.18 -13.59 -16.01
CA VAL A 121 12.28 -14.52 -15.67
C VAL A 121 12.27 -14.85 -14.18
N PRO A 122 12.39 -16.15 -13.81
CA PRO A 122 12.41 -16.57 -12.43
C PRO A 122 13.40 -15.78 -11.58
N THR A 123 13.01 -15.47 -10.34
CA THR A 123 13.78 -14.70 -9.34
C THR A 123 14.02 -13.22 -9.65
N CYS A 124 13.76 -12.74 -10.87
CA CYS A 124 14.07 -11.37 -11.28
C CYS A 124 13.40 -10.32 -10.38
N LEU A 125 12.08 -10.40 -10.22
CA LEU A 125 11.32 -9.44 -9.42
C LEU A 125 11.65 -9.56 -7.93
N PHE A 126 11.88 -10.77 -7.43
CA PHE A 126 12.31 -10.95 -6.05
C PHE A 126 13.63 -10.23 -5.77
N ASN A 127 14.64 -10.48 -6.61
CA ASN A 127 15.94 -9.86 -6.44
C ASN A 127 15.86 -8.34 -6.62
N ALA A 128 15.17 -7.84 -7.65
CA ALA A 128 15.15 -6.42 -7.97
C ALA A 128 14.22 -5.56 -7.10
N MET A 129 13.15 -6.13 -6.52
CA MET A 129 12.14 -5.36 -5.79
C MET A 129 12.02 -5.74 -4.31
N LEU A 130 12.19 -7.02 -3.96
CA LEU A 130 11.94 -7.51 -2.60
C LEU A 130 13.21 -7.67 -1.79
N LYS A 131 14.29 -8.19 -2.38
CA LYS A 131 15.56 -8.42 -1.70
C LYS A 131 16.13 -7.15 -1.02
N PRO A 132 16.05 -5.95 -1.62
CA PRO A 132 16.48 -4.71 -0.96
C PRO A 132 15.67 -4.34 0.28
N LEU A 133 14.45 -4.86 0.40
CA LEU A 133 13.54 -4.59 1.51
C LEU A 133 13.71 -5.59 2.67
N VAL A 134 14.47 -6.66 2.49
CA VAL A 134 14.71 -7.69 3.53
C VAL A 134 15.28 -7.13 4.85
N PRO A 135 16.16 -6.11 4.86
CA PRO A 135 16.62 -5.50 6.11
C PRO A 135 15.52 -4.76 6.91
N PHE A 136 14.38 -4.44 6.28
CA PHE A 136 13.28 -3.72 6.92
C PHE A 136 12.28 -4.70 7.55
N ALA A 137 11.75 -4.34 8.73
CA ALA A 137 10.73 -5.15 9.39
C ALA A 137 9.45 -5.23 8.53
N VAL A 138 8.92 -6.45 8.40
CA VAL A 138 7.64 -6.72 7.73
C VAL A 138 6.62 -7.24 8.75
N LYS A 139 5.36 -6.80 8.64
CA LYS A 139 4.25 -7.27 9.48
C LYS A 139 3.38 -8.32 8.81
N GLY A 140 3.44 -8.42 7.49
CA GLY A 140 2.65 -9.34 6.70
C GLY A 140 2.80 -9.06 5.20
N ALA A 141 2.25 -9.95 4.38
CA ALA A 141 2.18 -9.78 2.93
C ALA A 141 0.75 -9.93 2.43
N ILE A 142 0.39 -9.13 1.43
CA ILE A 142 -0.84 -9.29 0.65
C ILE A 142 -0.41 -9.62 -0.78
N TRP A 143 -0.78 -10.80 -1.25
CA TRP A 143 -0.37 -11.33 -2.54
C TRP A 143 -1.56 -11.38 -3.49
N TYR A 144 -1.47 -10.57 -4.54
CA TYR A 144 -2.42 -10.58 -5.63
C TYR A 144 -1.68 -10.83 -6.95
N GLN A 145 -1.71 -12.08 -7.39
CA GLN A 145 -1.11 -12.56 -8.64
C GLN A 145 -1.74 -13.92 -8.97
N ASP A 146 -2.02 -14.16 -10.26
CA ASP A 146 -2.20 -15.50 -10.88
C ASP A 146 -2.42 -15.38 -12.41
N GLU A 147 -2.63 -14.18 -12.96
CA GLU A 147 -2.94 -13.90 -14.37
C GLU A 147 -1.89 -14.47 -15.35
N GLY A 148 -0.61 -14.43 -14.97
CA GLY A 148 0.50 -14.99 -15.77
C GLY A 148 0.66 -16.51 -15.67
N ASN A 149 -0.17 -17.16 -14.84
CA ASN A 149 -0.10 -18.57 -14.50
C ASN A 149 -1.40 -19.34 -14.76
N VAL A 150 -2.44 -18.69 -15.30
CA VAL A 150 -3.77 -19.27 -15.54
C VAL A 150 -3.76 -20.60 -16.30
N ASP A 151 -2.92 -20.74 -17.33
CA ASP A 151 -2.81 -21.97 -18.13
C ASP A 151 -2.02 -23.08 -17.43
N ARG A 152 -1.48 -22.81 -16.22
CA ARG A 152 -0.58 -23.68 -15.46
C ARG A 152 -1.05 -23.86 -14.01
N ALA A 153 -2.37 -23.87 -13.79
CA ALA A 153 -2.97 -23.95 -12.45
C ALA A 153 -2.44 -25.09 -11.56
N LYS A 154 -2.18 -26.29 -12.13
CA LYS A 154 -1.58 -27.41 -11.38
C LYS A 154 -0.17 -27.08 -10.88
N GLN A 155 0.66 -26.50 -11.75
CA GLN A 155 2.00 -26.06 -11.39
C GLN A 155 1.94 -24.90 -10.38
N TYR A 156 0.97 -23.99 -10.52
CA TYR A 156 0.82 -22.86 -9.59
C TYR A 156 0.53 -23.31 -8.16
N ARG A 157 -0.27 -24.36 -7.99
CA ARG A 157 -0.51 -24.99 -6.68
C ARG A 157 0.78 -25.40 -5.98
N ASP A 158 1.73 -25.97 -6.73
CA ASP A 158 3.01 -26.42 -6.18
C ASP A 158 3.98 -25.25 -5.97
N LEU A 159 3.84 -24.17 -6.75
CA LEU A 159 4.69 -22.99 -6.64
C LEU A 159 4.28 -22.05 -5.51
N MET A 160 2.98 -21.92 -5.23
CA MET A 160 2.45 -20.91 -4.31
C MET A 160 2.99 -20.98 -2.86
N PRO A 161 3.30 -22.15 -2.28
CA PRO A 161 3.94 -22.22 -0.97
C PRO A 161 5.37 -21.64 -0.94
N ASN A 162 6.07 -21.61 -2.07
CA ASN A 162 7.47 -21.20 -2.13
C ASN A 162 7.72 -19.73 -1.72
N PRO A 163 6.99 -18.71 -2.23
CA PRO A 163 7.18 -17.33 -1.78
C PRO A 163 6.91 -17.17 -0.28
N ILE A 164 5.89 -17.86 0.26
CA ILE A 164 5.56 -17.81 1.70
C ILE A 164 6.76 -18.32 2.51
N ASN A 165 7.21 -19.54 2.23
CA ASN A 165 8.33 -20.17 2.94
C ASN A 165 9.63 -19.38 2.79
N ASN A 166 9.93 -18.93 1.56
CA ASN A 166 11.13 -18.16 1.27
C ASN A 166 11.13 -16.83 2.03
N TRP A 167 10.02 -16.07 2.02
CA TRP A 167 9.99 -14.77 2.67
C TRP A 167 10.05 -14.89 4.19
N CYS A 168 9.44 -15.92 4.79
CA CYS A 168 9.62 -16.17 6.22
C CYS A 168 11.10 -16.44 6.59
N VAL A 169 11.84 -17.15 5.73
CA VAL A 169 13.28 -17.38 5.90
C VAL A 169 14.09 -16.09 5.75
N GLU A 170 13.83 -15.32 4.69
CA GLU A 170 14.55 -14.08 4.37
C GLU A 170 14.39 -13.03 5.48
N TRP A 171 13.16 -12.83 5.95
CA TRP A 171 12.85 -11.90 7.05
C TRP A 171 13.05 -12.49 8.44
N LYS A 172 13.46 -13.78 8.54
CA LYS A 172 13.64 -14.51 9.80
C LYS A 172 12.46 -14.35 10.75
N SER A 173 11.25 -14.35 10.20
CA SER A 173 10.01 -14.04 10.91
C SER A 173 8.86 -14.80 10.28
N ASP A 174 7.99 -15.37 11.11
CA ASP A 174 6.73 -15.91 10.66
C ASP A 174 5.68 -14.80 10.69
N PHE A 175 5.13 -14.46 9.53
CA PHE A 175 4.17 -13.36 9.38
C PHE A 175 2.97 -13.75 8.54
N PRO A 176 1.78 -13.15 8.79
CA PRO A 176 0.59 -13.41 8.01
C PRO A 176 0.78 -13.15 6.51
N PHE A 177 0.36 -14.11 5.69
CA PHE A 177 0.40 -14.02 4.23
C PHE A 177 -1.03 -14.18 3.67
N PHE A 178 -1.60 -13.09 3.18
CA PHE A 178 -2.95 -13.04 2.63
C PHE A 178 -2.92 -13.21 1.12
N ILE A 179 -3.70 -14.16 0.61
CA ILE A 179 -3.79 -14.45 -0.83
C ILE A 179 -5.12 -13.89 -1.35
N VAL A 180 -5.04 -13.08 -2.41
CA VAL A 180 -6.22 -12.52 -3.08
C VAL A 180 -6.58 -13.40 -4.26
N GLN A 181 -7.81 -13.91 -4.29
CA GLN A 181 -8.33 -14.66 -5.43
C GLN A 181 -8.68 -13.70 -6.57
N LEU A 182 -8.32 -14.08 -7.81
CA LEU A 182 -8.67 -13.34 -9.01
C LEU A 182 -10.18 -13.10 -9.12
N ALA A 183 -10.58 -11.83 -9.19
CA ALA A 183 -11.95 -11.45 -9.49
C ALA A 183 -12.19 -11.56 -11.00
N ASN A 184 -12.94 -12.57 -11.43
CA ASN A 184 -13.53 -12.68 -12.76
C ASN A 184 -12.55 -12.38 -13.93
N TYR A 185 -11.38 -13.04 -13.92
CA TYR A 185 -10.40 -12.96 -15.00
C TYR A 185 -10.85 -13.83 -16.18
N MET A 186 -10.90 -13.26 -17.40
CA MET A 186 -11.40 -13.84 -18.66
C MET A 186 -12.93 -13.87 -18.84
N LYS A 187 -13.38 -14.05 -20.10
CA LYS A 187 -14.81 -14.24 -20.41
C LYS A 187 -15.35 -15.45 -19.66
N ARG A 188 -16.54 -15.29 -19.05
CA ARG A 188 -17.30 -16.37 -18.41
C ARG A 188 -17.39 -17.55 -19.37
N LYS A 189 -16.87 -18.71 -18.97
CA LYS A 189 -17.15 -19.99 -19.62
C LYS A 189 -18.43 -20.54 -19.02
N ASP A 190 -19.36 -20.96 -19.87
CA ASP A 190 -20.66 -21.47 -19.44
C ASP A 190 -20.60 -22.87 -18.81
N MET A 191 -19.46 -23.56 -18.91
CA MET A 191 -19.23 -24.87 -18.32
C MET A 191 -17.89 -24.93 -17.58
N PRO A 192 -17.82 -25.55 -16.39
CA PRO A 192 -16.56 -25.80 -15.69
C PRO A 192 -15.69 -26.80 -16.47
N GLY A 193 -14.38 -26.54 -16.50
CA GLY A 193 -13.37 -27.43 -17.11
C GLY A 193 -12.63 -28.27 -16.08
#